data_AF-A0A7S2BWY0-F1
#
_entry.id   AF-A0A7S2BWY0-F1
#
_cell.length_a   1.000
_cell.length_b   1.000
_cell.length_c   1.000
_cell.angle_alpha   90.00
_cell.angle_beta   90.00
_cell.angle_gamma   90.00
#
_symmetry.space_group_name_H-M   'P 1'
#
loop_
_entity.id
_entity.type
_entity.pdbx_description
1 polymer ?
#
loop_
_entity_poly.entity_id
_entity_poly.type
_entity_poly.pdbx_seq_one_letter_code
_entity_poly.pdbx_strand_id
1 'polypeptide(L)'
;GLPEAERLARRFNDEVASKTSASDLLRIYERHGRQFTTVHLVTAVHRIAKAADGAPEAVDERRLAPLLDDLSASLSSEHLLGGSTRQLSNTVWALASLLWTDVPLLESIAAASIRRIAPFNPQGLSNTAWSFATLCFHDCP
;
A
#
# COMPACT_ATOMS: atom_id res chain seq x y z
N GLY A 1 4.46 29.34 7.14
CA GLY A 1 3.62 28.24 7.65
C GLY A 1 3.51 27.19 6.55
N LEU A 2 3.44 25.90 6.90
CA LEU A 2 3.30 24.83 5.90
C LEU A 2 2.02 25.01 5.05
N PRO A 3 2.05 24.70 3.74
CA PRO A 3 0.87 24.69 2.88
C PRO A 3 -0.29 23.85 3.47
N GLU A 4 -1.53 24.21 3.17
CA GLU A 4 -2.72 23.52 3.69
C GLU A 4 -2.75 22.03 3.35
N ALA A 5 -2.39 21.68 2.11
CA ALA A 5 -2.28 20.30 1.66
C ALA A 5 -1.26 19.48 2.48
N GLU A 6 -0.15 20.09 2.88
CA GLU A 6 0.91 19.41 3.65
C GLU A 6 0.53 19.23 5.13
N ARG A 7 -0.26 20.17 5.69
CA ARG A 7 -0.85 20.01 7.03
C ARG A 7 -1.91 18.92 7.06
N LEU A 8 -2.76 18.85 6.04
CA LEU A 8 -3.74 17.77 5.88
C LEU A 8 -3.03 16.42 5.73
N ALA A 9 -1.97 16.35 4.92
CA ALA A 9 -1.18 15.13 4.76
C ALA A 9 -0.54 14.64 6.07
N ARG A 10 0.07 15.56 6.84
CA ARG A 10 0.61 15.21 8.17
C ARG A 10 -0.48 14.74 9.13
N ARG A 11 -1.61 15.45 9.18
CA ARG A 11 -2.72 15.10 10.07
C ARG A 11 -3.27 13.71 9.79
N PHE A 12 -3.47 13.36 8.53
CA PHE A 12 -3.95 12.02 8.17
C PHE A 12 -2.90 10.94 8.43
N ASN A 13 -1.62 11.22 8.16
CA ASN A 13 -0.55 10.31 8.53
C ASN A 13 -0.51 10.06 10.03
N ASP A 14 -0.62 11.09 10.87
CA ASP A 14 -0.64 10.96 12.34
C ASP A 14 -1.87 10.20 12.83
N GLU A 15 -3.04 10.46 12.23
CA GLU A 15 -4.29 9.80 12.57
C GLU A 15 -4.25 8.31 12.21
N VAL A 16 -3.88 7.97 10.98
CA VAL A 16 -3.59 6.60 10.53
C VAL A 16 -2.48 5.99 11.40
N ALA A 17 -1.48 6.80 11.78
CA ALA A 17 -0.35 6.35 12.59
C ALA A 17 -0.73 5.98 14.03
N SER A 18 -1.82 6.52 14.54
CA SER A 18 -2.31 6.25 15.88
C SER A 18 -3.16 4.97 15.98
N LYS A 19 -3.62 4.40 14.86
CA LYS A 19 -4.52 3.24 14.86
C LYS A 19 -3.76 1.93 14.71
N THR A 20 -4.16 0.94 15.51
CA THR A 20 -3.58 -0.41 15.52
C THR A 20 -4.52 -1.48 14.97
N SER A 21 -5.78 -1.13 14.69
CA SER A 21 -6.81 -2.02 14.15
C SER A 21 -7.13 -1.69 12.70
N ALA A 22 -7.28 -2.73 11.88
CA ALA A 22 -7.77 -2.63 10.51
C ALA A 22 -9.18 -2.02 10.47
N SER A 23 -10.07 -2.44 11.37
CA SER A 23 -11.44 -1.94 11.46
C SER A 23 -11.55 -0.44 11.72
N ASP A 24 -10.63 0.12 12.51
CA ASP A 24 -10.53 1.57 12.74
C ASP A 24 -10.01 2.30 11.49
N LEU A 25 -8.99 1.76 10.84
CA LEU A 25 -8.42 2.34 9.62
C LEU A 25 -9.44 2.37 8.47
N LEU A 26 -10.19 1.29 8.30
CA LEU A 26 -11.28 1.21 7.32
C LEU A 26 -12.38 2.23 7.63
N ARG A 27 -12.72 2.46 8.92
CA ARG A 27 -13.68 3.51 9.32
C ARG A 27 -13.19 4.92 8.98
N ILE A 28 -11.89 5.19 9.12
CA ILE A 28 -11.32 6.48 8.73
C ILE A 28 -11.41 6.65 7.22
N TYR A 29 -11.03 5.62 6.45
CA TYR A 29 -11.12 5.63 4.99
C TYR A 29 -12.57 5.83 4.51
N GLU A 30 -13.54 5.12 5.06
CA GLU A 30 -14.96 5.27 4.69
C GLU A 30 -15.48 6.72 4.90
N ARG A 31 -14.96 7.42 5.92
CA ARG A 31 -15.36 8.79 6.23
C ARG A 31 -14.59 9.84 5.43
N HIS A 32 -13.32 9.59 5.12
CA HIS A 32 -12.38 10.60 4.63
C HIS A 32 -11.60 10.20 3.37
N GLY A 33 -11.91 9.07 2.74
CA GLY A 33 -11.13 8.48 1.64
C GLY A 33 -10.93 9.40 0.45
N ARG A 34 -11.87 10.30 0.16
CA ARG A 34 -11.72 11.33 -0.90
C ARG A 34 -10.60 12.33 -0.66
N GLN A 35 -10.09 12.41 0.57
CA GLN A 35 -8.97 13.28 0.96
C GLN A 35 -7.64 12.50 1.04
N PHE A 36 -7.68 11.18 0.80
CA PHE A 36 -6.48 10.36 0.85
C PHE A 36 -5.61 10.61 -0.38
N THR A 37 -4.31 10.77 -0.13
CA THR A 37 -3.29 10.75 -1.18
C THR A 37 -2.77 9.32 -1.34
N THR A 38 -2.00 9.06 -2.39
CA THR A 38 -1.31 7.77 -2.57
C THR A 38 -0.53 7.35 -1.32
N VAL A 39 0.12 8.30 -0.63
CA VAL A 39 0.87 8.03 0.60
C VAL A 39 -0.04 7.55 1.72
N HIS A 40 -1.23 8.15 1.86
CA HIS A 40 -2.22 7.74 2.85
C HIS A 40 -2.75 6.33 2.54
N LEU A 41 -3.06 6.05 1.27
CA LEU A 41 -3.55 4.74 0.82
C LEU A 41 -2.52 3.64 1.09
N VAL A 42 -1.26 3.82 0.66
CA VAL A 42 -0.16 2.87 0.91
C VAL A 42 0.03 2.64 2.41
N THR A 43 0.02 3.71 3.20
CA THR A 43 0.21 3.60 4.65
C THR A 43 -0.94 2.88 5.32
N ALA A 44 -2.19 3.18 4.95
CA ALA A 44 -3.37 2.54 5.50
C ALA A 44 -3.37 1.04 5.19
N VAL A 45 -3.16 0.66 3.93
CA VAL A 45 -3.13 -0.75 3.48
C VAL A 45 -1.99 -1.51 4.17
N HIS A 46 -0.79 -0.93 4.25
CA HIS A 46 0.32 -1.54 4.97
C HIS A 46 0.03 -1.77 6.46
N ARG A 47 -0.67 -0.83 7.11
CA ARG A 47 -1.04 -0.96 8.53
C ARG A 47 -2.17 -1.95 8.75
N ILE A 48 -3.17 -1.98 7.86
CA ILE A 48 -4.22 -3.00 7.84
C ILE A 48 -3.56 -4.38 7.76
N ALA A 49 -2.67 -4.61 6.80
CA ALA A 49 -1.94 -5.88 6.65
C ALA A 49 -1.12 -6.30 7.88
N LYS A 50 -0.75 -5.37 8.77
CA LYS A 50 -0.02 -5.64 10.02
C LYS A 50 -0.92 -5.76 11.25
N ALA A 51 -2.18 -5.34 11.15
CA ALA A 51 -3.11 -5.35 12.27
C ALA A 51 -3.55 -6.79 12.57
N ALA A 52 -3.81 -7.09 13.85
CA ALA A 52 -4.27 -8.41 14.26
C ALA A 52 -5.62 -8.79 13.64
N ASP A 53 -6.51 -7.81 13.45
CA ASP A 53 -7.80 -7.93 12.77
C ASP A 53 -7.71 -7.67 11.25
N GLY A 54 -6.50 -7.57 10.71
CA GLY A 54 -6.23 -7.35 9.29
C GLY A 54 -5.80 -8.59 8.52
N ALA A 55 -5.70 -9.75 9.20
CA ALA A 55 -5.42 -11.01 8.54
C ALA A 55 -6.51 -11.35 7.50
N PRO A 56 -6.17 -12.02 6.38
CA PRO A 56 -7.13 -12.34 5.30
C PRO A 56 -8.41 -13.02 5.78
N GLU A 57 -8.34 -13.83 6.84
CA GLU A 57 -9.48 -14.56 7.41
C GLU A 57 -10.35 -13.70 8.34
N ALA A 58 -9.84 -12.55 8.79
CA ALA A 58 -10.48 -11.71 9.80
C ALA A 58 -11.00 -10.37 9.22
N VAL A 59 -10.32 -9.82 8.23
CA VAL A 59 -10.68 -8.52 7.63
C VAL A 59 -11.90 -8.67 6.73
N ASP A 60 -12.84 -7.72 6.81
CA ASP A 60 -13.99 -7.69 5.90
C ASP A 60 -13.55 -7.24 4.51
N GLU A 61 -13.43 -8.20 3.59
CA GLU A 61 -13.04 -7.98 2.20
C GLU A 61 -13.89 -6.90 1.51
N ARG A 62 -15.20 -6.82 1.81
CA ARG A 62 -16.10 -5.84 1.18
C ARG A 62 -15.75 -4.41 1.54
N ARG A 63 -15.18 -4.21 2.73
CA ARG A 63 -14.72 -2.90 3.22
C ARG A 63 -13.31 -2.61 2.74
N LEU A 64 -12.49 -3.65 2.57
CA LEU A 64 -11.11 -3.55 2.11
C LEU A 64 -11.02 -3.26 0.60
N ALA A 65 -11.87 -3.86 -0.22
CA ALA A 65 -11.78 -3.78 -1.68
C ALA A 65 -11.77 -2.33 -2.22
N PRO A 66 -12.66 -1.41 -1.80
CA PRO A 66 -12.64 -0.04 -2.33
C PRO A 66 -11.33 0.71 -2.01
N LEU A 67 -10.74 0.46 -0.84
CA LEU A 67 -9.45 1.04 -0.47
C LEU A 67 -8.32 0.52 -1.38
N LEU A 68 -8.36 -0.75 -1.76
CA LEU A 68 -7.38 -1.36 -2.66
C LEU A 68 -7.58 -0.91 -4.12
N ASP A 69 -8.83 -0.75 -4.56
CA ASP A 69 -9.16 -0.19 -5.87
C ASP A 69 -8.64 1.25 -6.01
N ASP A 70 -8.88 2.09 -5.00
CA ASP A 70 -8.35 3.47 -4.95
C ASP A 70 -6.82 3.50 -4.94
N LEU A 71 -6.19 2.57 -4.20
CA LEU A 71 -4.74 2.43 -4.21
C LEU A 71 -4.22 2.09 -5.60
N SER A 72 -4.82 1.10 -6.27
CA SER A 72 -4.44 0.67 -7.62
C SER A 72 -4.59 1.79 -8.64
N ALA A 73 -5.75 2.46 -8.64
CA ALA A 73 -6.03 3.59 -9.52
C ALA A 73 -5.04 4.76 -9.27
N SER A 74 -4.75 5.04 -8.00
CA SER A 74 -3.81 6.10 -7.62
C SER A 74 -2.38 5.79 -8.08
N LEU A 75 -1.91 4.56 -7.90
CA LEU A 75 -0.57 4.12 -8.30
C LEU A 75 -0.40 3.99 -9.81
N SER A 76 -1.48 3.71 -10.53
CA SER A 76 -1.50 3.68 -11.99
C SER A 76 -1.48 5.08 -12.61
N SER A 77 -2.08 6.06 -11.93
CA SER A 77 -2.19 7.44 -12.41
C SER A 77 -0.97 8.30 -12.06
N GLU A 78 -0.43 8.12 -10.86
CA GLU A 78 0.86 8.68 -10.47
C GLU A 78 1.96 7.92 -11.19
N HIS A 79 3.06 8.57 -11.58
CA HIS A 79 4.22 7.88 -12.12
C HIS A 79 4.86 7.03 -11.01
N LEU A 80 4.31 5.81 -10.82
CA LEU A 80 4.61 4.76 -9.85
C LEU A 80 5.55 5.23 -8.73
N LEU A 81 4.96 5.94 -7.76
CA LEU A 81 5.53 6.26 -6.45
C LEU A 81 6.72 7.21 -6.42
N GLY A 82 6.87 8.14 -7.36
CA GLY A 82 7.88 9.22 -7.26
C GLY A 82 9.32 8.74 -7.00
N GLY A 83 9.61 7.46 -7.25
CA GLY A 83 10.89 6.80 -6.98
C GLY A 83 11.14 6.18 -5.59
N SER A 84 10.17 6.08 -4.68
CA SER A 84 10.41 5.49 -3.35
C SER A 84 10.37 3.95 -3.36
N THR A 85 11.55 3.32 -3.29
CA THR A 85 11.69 1.85 -3.16
C THR A 85 11.02 1.29 -1.91
N ARG A 86 10.95 2.10 -0.84
CA ARG A 86 10.21 1.76 0.39
C ARG A 86 8.71 1.64 0.14
N GLN A 87 8.12 2.56 -0.63
CA GLN A 87 6.69 2.50 -0.93
C GLN A 87 6.36 1.31 -1.83
N LEU A 88 7.21 1.01 -2.81
CA LEU A 88 7.07 -0.19 -3.66
C LEU A 88 7.05 -1.47 -2.80
N SER A 89 8.08 -1.62 -1.96
CA SER A 89 8.20 -2.78 -1.07
C SER A 89 7.03 -2.90 -0.08
N ASN A 90 6.63 -1.79 0.55
CA ASN A 90 5.52 -1.79 1.50
C ASN A 90 4.18 -2.13 0.84
N THR A 91 3.97 -1.67 -0.39
CA THR A 91 2.74 -1.93 -1.16
C THR A 91 2.64 -3.41 -1.50
N VAL A 92 3.65 -3.96 -2.16
CA VAL A 92 3.61 -5.38 -2.59
C VAL A 92 3.59 -6.33 -1.39
N TRP A 93 4.28 -5.98 -0.29
CA TRP A 93 4.22 -6.75 0.95
C TRP A 93 2.83 -6.75 1.58
N ALA A 94 2.14 -5.60 1.54
CA ALA A 94 0.79 -5.51 2.09
C ALA A 94 -0.20 -6.31 1.23
N LEU A 95 -0.11 -6.22 -0.10
CA LEU A 95 -0.94 -7.01 -1.02
C LEU A 95 -0.75 -8.52 -0.78
N ALA A 96 0.51 -8.98 -0.70
CA ALA A 96 0.82 -10.37 -0.41
C ALA A 96 0.32 -10.83 0.96
N SER A 97 0.45 -10.00 1.99
CA SER A 97 -0.05 -10.32 3.34
C SER A 97 -1.57 -10.38 3.41
N LEU A 98 -2.27 -9.64 2.55
CA LEU A 98 -3.72 -9.63 2.43
C LEU A 98 -4.24 -10.66 1.41
N LEU A 99 -3.35 -11.44 0.78
CA LEU A 99 -3.66 -12.35 -0.33
C LEU A 99 -4.43 -11.67 -1.48
N TRP A 100 -4.20 -10.37 -1.69
CA TRP A 100 -4.87 -9.59 -2.72
C TRP A 100 -4.03 -9.54 -3.99
N THR A 101 -4.62 -9.98 -5.10
CA THR A 101 -3.93 -10.02 -6.40
C THR A 101 -4.47 -8.95 -7.33
N ASP A 102 -3.63 -7.97 -7.65
CA ASP A 102 -3.86 -6.96 -8.67
C ASP A 102 -2.76 -7.06 -9.73
N VAL A 103 -3.03 -7.81 -10.80
CA VAL A 103 -2.01 -8.15 -11.82
C VAL A 103 -1.39 -6.89 -12.46
N PRO A 104 -2.17 -5.91 -12.98
CA PRO A 104 -1.58 -4.70 -13.56
C PRO A 104 -0.69 -3.92 -12.60
N LEU A 105 -1.10 -3.83 -11.32
CA LEU A 105 -0.29 -3.16 -10.31
C LEU A 105 0.99 -3.94 -9.99
N LEU A 106 0.91 -5.27 -9.90
CA LEU A 106 2.07 -6.14 -9.65
C LEU A 106 3.12 -6.05 -10.77
N GLU A 107 2.71 -6.11 -12.04
CA GLU A 107 3.57 -5.90 -13.21
C GLU A 107 4.26 -4.52 -13.13
N SER A 108 3.48 -3.49 -12.82
CA SER A 108 3.97 -2.12 -12.68
C SER A 108 5.01 -1.98 -11.56
N ILE A 109 4.76 -2.60 -10.40
CA ILE A 109 5.69 -2.63 -9.26
C ILE A 109 6.96 -3.42 -9.62
N ALA A 110 6.84 -4.56 -10.32
CA ALA A 110 7.97 -5.38 -10.73
C ALA A 110 8.90 -4.59 -11.66
N ALA A 111 8.35 -4.03 -12.72
CA ALA A 111 9.09 -3.20 -13.67
C ALA A 111 9.74 -1.97 -13.00
N ALA A 112 9.02 -1.31 -12.08
CA ALA A 112 9.54 -0.18 -11.32
C ALA A 112 10.67 -0.58 -10.35
N SER A 113 10.57 -1.77 -9.74
CA SER A 113 11.57 -2.31 -8.82
C SER A 113 12.84 -2.72 -9.54
N ILE A 114 12.75 -3.36 -10.71
CA ILE A 114 13.90 -3.70 -11.56
C ILE A 114 14.66 -2.44 -11.96
N ARG A 115 13.96 -1.41 -12.46
CA ARG A 115 14.58 -0.13 -12.85
C ARG A 115 15.26 0.61 -11.69
N ARG A 116 14.86 0.32 -10.44
CA ARG A 116 15.30 1.02 -9.23
C ARG A 116 15.93 0.08 -8.20
N ILE A 117 16.52 -1.03 -8.66
CA ILE A 117 17.05 -2.05 -7.76
C ILE A 117 18.19 -1.52 -6.87
N ALA A 118 19.01 -0.60 -7.38
CA ALA A 118 20.16 -0.05 -6.67
C ALA A 118 19.82 0.68 -5.34
N PRO A 119 18.80 1.55 -5.27
CA PRO A 119 18.40 2.19 -4.02
C PRO A 119 17.56 1.32 -3.06
N PHE A 120 17.29 0.05 -3.36
CA PHE A 120 16.67 -0.82 -2.35
C PHE A 120 17.67 -1.18 -1.25
N ASN A 121 17.19 -1.18 0.00
CA ASN A 121 17.92 -1.84 1.08
C ASN A 121 17.62 -3.36 1.06
N PRO A 122 18.43 -4.18 1.76
CA PRO A 122 18.25 -5.64 1.77
C PRO A 122 16.84 -6.07 2.23
N GLN A 123 16.29 -5.42 3.25
CA GLN A 123 14.94 -5.72 3.73
C GLN A 123 13.87 -5.47 2.66
N GLY A 124 13.99 -4.37 1.92
CA GLY A 124 13.06 -4.02 0.85
C GLY A 124 13.11 -5.03 -0.29
N LEU A 125 14.30 -5.51 -0.66
CA LEU A 125 14.44 -6.57 -1.67
C LEU A 125 13.82 -7.88 -1.19
N SER A 126 14.15 -8.32 0.02
CA SER A 126 13.61 -9.56 0.59
C SER A 126 12.09 -9.53 0.70
N ASN A 127 11.53 -8.42 1.17
CA ASN A 127 10.08 -8.25 1.24
C ASN A 127 9.45 -8.30 -0.17
N THR A 128 10.05 -7.61 -1.14
CA THR A 128 9.54 -7.60 -2.52
C THR A 128 9.56 -9.00 -3.13
N ALA A 129 10.68 -9.72 -3.02
CA ALA A 129 10.82 -11.08 -3.53
C ALA A 129 9.87 -12.07 -2.85
N TRP A 130 9.76 -12.02 -1.52
CA TRP A 130 8.80 -12.84 -0.78
C TRP A 130 7.36 -12.57 -1.21
N SER A 131 7.01 -11.30 -1.43
CA SER A 131 5.64 -10.92 -1.80
C SER A 131 5.22 -11.49 -3.16
N PHE A 132 6.10 -11.38 -4.16
CA PHE A 132 5.85 -11.97 -5.48
C PHE A 132 5.74 -13.50 -5.41
N ALA A 133 6.61 -14.15 -4.62
CA ALA A 133 6.54 -15.60 -4.41
C ALA A 133 5.24 -16.02 -3.70
N THR A 134 4.82 -15.30 -2.66
CA THR A 134 3.58 -15.56 -1.90
C THR A 134 2.33 -15.40 -2.76
N LEU A 135 2.32 -14.41 -3.66
CA LEU A 135 1.22 -14.20 -4.62
C LEU A 135 1.27 -15.15 -5.82
N CYS A 136 2.23 -16.09 -5.86
CA CYS A 136 2.49 -16.95 -7.02
C CYS A 136 2.64 -16.16 -8.33
N PHE A 137 3.13 -14.92 -8.23
CA PHE A 137 3.24 -14.03 -9.37
C PHE A 137 4.63 -14.18 -9.99
N HIS A 138 4.63 -14.59 -11.26
CA HIS A 138 5.83 -14.70 -12.08
C HIS A 138 5.80 -13.59 -13.12
N ASP A 139 6.65 -12.57 -12.94
CA ASP A 139 6.86 -11.54 -13.96
C ASP A 139 7.46 -12.19 -15.21
N CYS A 140 6.79 -12.03 -16.36
CA CYS A 140 7.24 -12.56 -17.64
C CYS A 140 7.51 -11.36 -18.57
N PRO A 141 8.79 -11.06 -18.89
CA PRO A 141 9.17 -9.89 -19.68
C PRO A 141 8.79 -10.01 -21.17
#